data_AF-A0A498F505-F1
#
_entry.id   AF-A0A498F505-F1
#
_cell.length_a   1.000
_cell.length_b   1.000
_cell.length_c   1.000
_cell.angle_alpha   90.00
_cell.angle_beta   90.00
_cell.angle_gamma   90.00
#
_symmetry.space_group_name_H-M   'P 1'
#
loop_
_entity.id
_entity.type
_entity.pdbx_description
1 polymer ?
#
loop_
_entity_poly.entity_id
_entity_poly.type
_entity_poly.pdbx_seq_one_letter_code
_entity_poly.pdbx_strand_id
1 'polypeptide(L)' 'QAASQMTVAWPVPTSDEYADAWDAPIMPGEPLERLDAEDVMVPEEDASCSL' A
#
# COMPACT_ATOMS: atom_id res chain seq x y z
N GLN A 1 7.42 0.53 16.73
CA GLN A 1 6.58 0.32 15.52
C GLN A 1 7.35 -0.55 14.53
N ALA A 2 6.72 -1.51 13.85
CA ALA A 2 7.33 -2.13 12.66
C ALA A 2 7.07 -1.17 11.49
N ALA A 3 8.13 -0.69 10.85
CA ALA A 3 8.03 0.33 9.81
C ALA A 3 8.11 -0.35 8.44
N SER A 4 7.02 -0.26 7.67
CA SER A 4 6.94 -0.83 6.33
C SER A 4 7.09 0.25 5.28
N GLN A 5 7.92 -0.02 4.27
CA GLN A 5 8.06 0.83 3.10
C GLN A 5 6.77 0.80 2.26
N MET A 6 6.43 1.92 1.62
CA MET A 6 5.24 2.00 0.75
C MET A 6 5.64 2.09 -0.72
N THR A 7 4.86 1.45 -1.60
CA THR A 7 5.04 1.57 -3.06
C THR A 7 3.80 2.20 -3.67
N VAL A 8 3.99 3.17 -4.56
CA VAL A 8 2.92 3.87 -5.28
C VAL A 8 2.79 3.27 -6.68
N ALA A 9 1.57 2.91 -7.07
CA ALA A 9 1.25 2.39 -8.40
C ALA A 9 -0.15 2.85 -8.82
N TRP A 10 -0.39 2.97 -10.12
CA TRP A 10 -1.73 3.22 -10.64
C TRP A 10 -2.60 1.97 -10.56
N PRO A 11 -3.90 2.09 -10.23
CA PRO A 11 -4.80 0.96 -10.30
C PRO A 11 -5.02 0.54 -11.76
N VAL A 12 -4.93 -0.76 -12.02
CA VAL A 12 -5.24 -1.36 -13.31
C VAL A 12 -6.32 -2.42 -13.12
N PRO A 13 -7.11 -2.76 -14.16
CA PRO A 13 -8.03 -3.89 -14.08
C PRO A 13 -7.29 -5.17 -13.69
N THR A 14 -7.88 -5.97 -12.81
CA THR A 14 -7.32 -7.26 -12.41
C THR A 14 -7.15 -8.14 -13.64
N SER A 15 -5.94 -8.65 -13.86
CA SER A 15 -5.65 -9.53 -14.99
C SER A 15 -6.24 -10.93 -14.78
N ASP A 16 -6.59 -11.60 -15.87
CA ASP A 16 -7.20 -12.94 -15.84
C ASP A 16 -6.40 -13.98 -15.04
N GLU A 17 -5.06 -13.87 -15.01
CA GLU A 17 -4.19 -14.75 -14.20
C GLU A 17 -4.52 -14.72 -12.71
N TYR A 18 -4.96 -13.56 -12.20
CA TYR A 18 -5.22 -13.34 -10.77
C TYR A 18 -6.71 -13.27 -10.45
N ALA A 19 -7.59 -13.47 -11.43
CA ALA A 19 -9.04 -13.30 -11.25
C ALA A 19 -9.61 -14.21 -10.15
N ASP A 20 -9.06 -15.41 -9.96
CA ASP A 20 -9.51 -16.37 -8.94
C ASP A 20 -8.85 -16.19 -7.57
N ALA A 21 -7.73 -15.46 -7.51
CA ALA A 21 -6.96 -15.25 -6.28
C ALA A 21 -7.15 -13.84 -5.69
N TRP A 22 -7.63 -12.90 -6.50
CA TRP A 22 -7.75 -11.49 -6.18
C TRP A 22 -9.21 -11.04 -6.30
N ASP A 23 -9.89 -10.93 -5.17
CA ASP A 23 -11.34 -10.65 -5.09
C ASP A 23 -11.76 -9.25 -5.60
N ALA A 24 -10.83 -8.33 -5.81
CA ALA A 24 -11.13 -6.97 -6.27
C ALA A 24 -11.07 -6.84 -7.81
N PRO A 25 -11.91 -5.97 -8.42
CA PRO A 25 -11.88 -5.75 -9.87
C PRO A 25 -10.67 -4.93 -10.36
N ILE A 26 -9.89 -4.38 -9.43
CA ILE A 26 -8.67 -3.62 -9.71
C ILE A 26 -7.51 -4.17 -8.86
N MET A 27 -6.30 -4.06 -9.41
CA MET A 27 -5.04 -4.42 -8.75
C MET A 27 -4.00 -3.31 -8.92
N PRO A 28 -2.96 -3.26 -8.07
CA PRO A 28 -1.82 -2.37 -8.30
C PRO A 28 -1.11 -2.70 -9.61
N GLY A 29 -0.86 -1.69 -10.44
CA GLY A 29 -0.06 -1.80 -11.66
C GLY A 29 1.44 -1.76 -11.38
N GLU A 30 2.23 -1.34 -12.38
CA GLU A 30 3.68 -1.23 -12.24
C GLU A 30 4.07 -0.19 -11.17
N PRO A 31 5.07 -0.50 -10.31
CA PRO A 31 5.59 0.43 -9.34
C PRO A 31 6.12 1.71 -9.99
N LEU A 32 5.62 2.85 -9.54
CA LEU A 32 6.07 4.18 -10.00
C LEU A 32 7.12 4.76 -9.07
N GLU A 33 6.89 4.61 -7.77
CA GLU A 33 7.71 5.21 -6.72
C GLU A 33 7.69 4.33 -5.48
N ARG A 34 8.78 4.40 -4.72
CA ARG A 34 8.96 3.73 -3.44
C ARG A 34 9.28 4.79 -2.39
N LEU A 35 8.47 4.83 -1.35
CA LEU A 35 8.56 5.80 -0.27
C LEU A 35 9.09 5.10 0.98
N ASP A 36 10.11 5.69 1.60
CA ASP A 36 10.73 5.14 2.79
C ASP A 36 9.78 5.22 3.99
N ALA A 37 9.97 4.27 4.91
CA ALA A 37 9.05 4.13 6.04
C ALA A 37 9.06 5.37 6.95
N GLU A 38 10.14 6.13 6.99
CA GLU A 38 10.20 7.40 7.74
C GLU A 38 9.31 8.49 7.14
N ASP A 39 9.08 8.49 5.83
CA ASP A 39 8.31 9.52 5.13
C ASP A 39 6.80 9.26 5.13
N VAL A 40 6.38 8.01 5.38
CA VAL A 40 4.98 7.58 5.29
C VAL A 40 4.35 7.23 6.64
N MET A 41 5.14 7.27 7.71
CA MET A 41 4.67 6.97 9.06
C MET A 41 4.19 8.23 9.76
N VAL A 42 3.10 8.10 10.52
CA VAL A 42 2.68 9.15 11.45
C VAL A 42 3.65 9.18 12.64
N PRO A 43 4.10 10.37 13.09
CA PRO A 43 4.95 10.49 14.27
C PRO A 43 4.33 9.81 15.50
N GLU A 44 5.15 9.17 16.34
CA GLU A 44 4.67 8.41 17.49
C GLU A 44 3.91 9.29 18.50
N GLU A 45 4.26 10.58 18.60
CA GLU A 45 3.57 11.56 19.44
C GLU A 45 2.13 11.86 18.97
N ASP A 46 1.86 11.72 17.67
CA ASP A 46 0.55 11.93 17.07
C ASP A 46 -0.25 10.62 16.94
N ALA A 47 0.40 9.47 17.11
CA ALA A 47 -0.20 8.14 17.06
C ALA A 47 -0.88 7.76 18.40
N SER A 48 -1.78 8.61 18.91
CA SER A 48 -2.54 8.32 20.14
C SER A 48 -3.59 7.23 19.90
N CYS A 49 -3.37 6.05 20.48
CA CYS A 49 -4.38 4.99 20.59
C CYS A 49 -5.23 5.15 21.88
N SER A 50 -5.79 6.33 22.10
CA SER A 50 -6.80 6.53 23.16
C SER A 50 -8.16 6.04 22.65
N LEU A 51 -8.47 4.76 22.89
CA LEU A 51 -9.80 4.17 22.68
C LEU A 51 -10.73 4.51 23.84
#